data_AF-A0A953BUA8-F1
#
_entry.id   AF-A0A953BUA8-F1
#
_cell.length_a   1.000
_cell.length_b   1.000
_cell.length_c   1.000
_cell.angle_alpha   90.00
_cell.angle_beta   90.00
_cell.angle_gamma   90.00
#
_symmetry.space_group_name_H-M   'P 1'
#
loop_
_entity.id
_entity.type
_entity.pdbx_description
1 polymer ?
#
loop_
_entity_poly.entity_id
_entity_poly.type
_entity_poly.pdbx_seq_one_letter_code
_entity_poly.pdbx_strand_id
1 'polypeptide(L)'
;MVAVARLIVTRGPDEGRAFDVSLDLAHIGSGDSNQIVLSDPSVAPHQASIVCRGGRFALYTPMPGGVQVDGAAVPPERWIWLPSAAQIHLGEDTVVQFETQMTSPETTLHETHSLTADPTPGGMAAAIAAASCVAAAAPAPQAPKAEGSSSTASRKRRKADPKRRTARIVLDPQGEPRVQLGADGRLPELQLADASEASSEAKPRGAAPSWLLLPVVLASAALSLGLLFWTPGDASSQPSQSRARDGLRAFFGEDGQTLEPYQQLLRQALLEHSQGRPKEERRNYVRVLDLLNSADVRDPRNFHGLTGRQTGRGRNSDADLRALLETLIALPE
;
A
#
# COMPACT_ATOMS: atom_id res chain seq x y z
N MET A 1 -1.53 14.76 -12.13
CA MET A 1 -2.84 15.27 -11.68
C MET A 1 -3.16 14.59 -10.38
N VAL A 2 -3.45 15.35 -9.33
CA VAL A 2 -3.92 14.78 -8.06
C VAL A 2 -5.44 14.89 -8.09
N ALA A 3 -6.14 13.77 -8.19
CA ALA A 3 -7.59 13.76 -8.10
C ALA A 3 -7.99 13.87 -6.63
N VAL A 4 -8.81 14.86 -6.29
CA VAL A 4 -9.39 15.02 -4.96
C VAL A 4 -10.86 14.70 -5.08
N ALA A 5 -11.41 13.91 -4.16
CA ALA A 5 -12.84 13.71 -4.07
C ALA A 5 -13.39 14.33 -2.79
N ARG A 6 -14.66 14.73 -2.83
CA ARG A 6 -15.39 15.28 -1.70
C ARG A 6 -16.60 14.39 -1.41
N LEU A 7 -16.78 14.05 -0.14
CA LEU A 7 -17.93 13.32 0.38
C LEU A 7 -18.75 14.29 1.22
N ILE A 8 -20.01 14.50 0.87
CA ILE A 8 -20.92 15.41 1.58
C ILE A 8 -22.08 14.57 2.12
N VAL A 9 -22.27 14.57 3.43
CA VAL A 9 -23.39 13.86 4.05
C VAL A 9 -24.68 14.63 3.76
N THR A 10 -25.54 14.06 2.94
CA THR A 10 -26.82 14.67 2.51
C THR A 10 -27.99 14.25 3.38
N ARG A 11 -27.87 13.14 4.11
CA ARG A 11 -28.87 12.62 5.05
C ARG A 11 -28.19 11.81 6.13
N GLY A 12 -28.71 11.88 7.36
CA GLY A 12 -28.24 11.14 8.53
C GLY A 12 -27.88 12.06 9.70
N PRO A 13 -27.38 11.52 10.82
CA PRO A 13 -27.01 12.31 12.01
C PRO A 13 -25.92 13.36 11.75
N ASP A 14 -25.10 13.14 10.73
CA ASP A 14 -23.98 13.99 10.32
C ASP A 14 -24.31 14.88 9.11
N GLU A 15 -25.59 15.11 8.80
CA GLU A 15 -26.01 15.90 7.63
C GLU A 15 -25.31 17.27 7.56
N GLY A 16 -24.86 17.63 6.36
CA GLY A 16 -24.12 18.86 6.06
C GLY A 16 -22.61 18.76 6.30
N ARG A 17 -22.11 17.70 6.95
CA ARG A 17 -20.66 17.48 7.09
C ARG A 17 -20.05 17.11 5.73
N ALA A 18 -18.89 17.68 5.44
CA ALA A 18 -18.12 17.38 4.23
C ALA A 18 -16.73 16.87 4.59
N PHE A 19 -16.24 15.90 3.83
CA PHE A 19 -14.95 15.25 4.03
C PHE A 19 -14.20 15.22 2.70
N ASP A 20 -12.95 15.66 2.70
CA ASP A 20 -12.09 15.61 1.53
C ASP A 20 -11.28 14.31 1.53
N VAL A 21 -11.36 13.58 0.43
CA VAL A 21 -10.63 12.32 0.19
C VAL A 21 -9.47 12.63 -0.75
N SER A 22 -8.33 12.95 -0.15
CA SER A 22 -7.06 13.19 -0.85
C SER A 22 -6.08 12.02 -0.72
N LEU A 23 -6.34 11.08 0.20
CA LEU A 23 -5.48 9.95 0.50
C LEU A 23 -5.63 8.81 -0.50
N ASP A 24 -4.59 8.00 -0.62
CA ASP A 24 -4.61 6.77 -1.42
C ASP A 24 -5.70 5.80 -0.95
N LEU A 25 -5.95 5.72 0.36
CA LEU A 25 -6.97 4.86 0.98
C LEU A 25 -7.59 5.58 2.19
N ALA A 26 -8.91 5.69 2.19
CA ALA A 26 -9.69 6.23 3.30
C ALA A 26 -10.74 5.19 3.75
N HIS A 27 -10.79 4.94 5.04
CA HIS A 27 -11.79 4.09 5.67
C HIS A 27 -12.96 4.91 6.21
N ILE A 28 -14.16 4.37 6.08
CA ILE A 28 -15.43 4.99 6.48
C ILE A 28 -16.15 4.05 7.42
N GLY A 29 -16.58 4.55 8.57
CA GLY A 29 -17.35 3.79 9.56
C GLY A 29 -17.61 4.57 10.83
N SER A 30 -18.23 3.93 11.81
CA SER A 30 -18.46 4.52 13.15
C SER A 30 -17.30 4.34 14.12
N GLY A 31 -16.31 3.51 13.77
CA GLY A 31 -15.11 3.31 14.56
C GLY A 31 -14.17 4.52 14.54
N ASP A 32 -13.55 4.81 15.68
CA ASP A 32 -12.54 5.86 15.89
C ASP A 32 -11.25 5.67 15.08
N SER A 33 -10.97 4.43 14.66
CA SER A 33 -9.84 4.08 13.79
C SER A 33 -10.03 4.45 12.30
N ASN A 34 -11.22 4.89 11.89
CA ASN A 34 -11.46 5.32 10.52
C ASN A 34 -11.03 6.76 10.27
N GLN A 35 -10.63 7.08 9.04
CA GLN A 35 -10.35 8.46 8.65
C GLN A 35 -11.64 9.29 8.57
N ILE A 36 -12.75 8.68 8.12
CA ILE A 36 -14.06 9.31 8.06
C ILE A 36 -14.95 8.62 9.09
N VAL A 37 -15.08 9.26 10.24
CA VAL A 37 -15.89 8.78 11.36
C VAL A 37 -17.31 9.37 11.26
N LEU A 38 -18.30 8.49 11.17
CA LEU A 38 -19.72 8.82 11.17
C LEU A 38 -20.35 8.46 12.51
N SER A 39 -21.22 9.33 13.02
CA SER A 39 -21.92 9.21 14.30
C SER A 39 -23.14 8.28 14.23
N ASP A 40 -23.52 7.82 13.03
CA ASP A 40 -24.71 7.01 12.81
C ASP A 40 -24.56 5.58 13.39
N PRO A 41 -25.44 5.15 14.33
CA PRO A 41 -25.40 3.81 14.90
C PRO A 41 -25.73 2.69 13.92
N SER A 42 -26.40 2.98 12.79
CA SER A 42 -26.67 2.02 11.72
C SER A 42 -25.45 1.72 10.86
N VAL A 43 -24.42 2.58 10.93
CA VAL A 43 -23.14 2.39 10.25
C VAL A 43 -22.22 1.56 11.13
N ALA A 44 -21.71 0.45 10.58
CA ALA A 44 -20.81 -0.42 11.34
C ALA A 44 -19.46 0.25 11.62
N PRO A 45 -18.70 -0.27 12.61
CA PRO A 45 -17.40 0.27 12.97
C PRO A 45 -16.44 0.37 11.78
N HIS A 46 -16.56 -0.49 10.77
CA HIS A 46 -15.81 -0.40 9.52
C HIS A 46 -16.72 -0.77 8.34
N GLN A 47 -17.39 0.24 7.78
CA GLN A 47 -18.46 0.06 6.80
C GLN A 47 -17.95 -0.08 5.36
N ALA A 48 -17.02 0.79 4.97
CA ALA A 48 -16.52 0.88 3.61
C ALA A 48 -15.10 1.45 3.57
N SER A 49 -14.43 1.28 2.44
CA SER A 49 -13.13 1.89 2.13
C SER A 49 -13.14 2.44 0.71
N ILE A 50 -12.58 3.64 0.53
CA ILE A 50 -12.41 4.27 -0.78
C ILE A 50 -10.92 4.38 -1.07
N VAL A 51 -10.51 3.95 -2.27
CA VAL A 51 -9.12 4.03 -2.74
C VAL A 51 -9.04 4.91 -3.99
N CYS A 52 -8.00 5.73 -4.10
CA CYS A 52 -7.69 6.48 -5.32
C CYS A 52 -6.57 5.76 -6.09
N ARG A 53 -6.82 5.41 -7.37
CA ARG A 53 -5.87 4.70 -8.24
C ARG A 53 -5.90 5.33 -9.63
N GLY A 54 -4.82 5.99 -10.02
CA GLY A 54 -4.70 6.60 -11.36
C GLY A 54 -5.75 7.68 -11.63
N GLY A 55 -6.10 8.47 -10.62
CA GLY A 55 -7.12 9.52 -10.74
C GLY A 55 -8.57 9.03 -10.77
N ARG A 56 -8.80 7.73 -10.50
CA ARG A 56 -10.13 7.14 -10.37
C ARG A 56 -10.33 6.61 -8.96
N PHE A 57 -11.55 6.69 -8.47
CA PHE A 57 -11.90 6.20 -7.14
C PHE A 57 -12.60 4.85 -7.23
N ALA A 58 -12.25 3.94 -6.33
CA ALA A 58 -12.95 2.67 -6.16
C ALA A 58 -13.41 2.51 -4.71
N LEU A 59 -14.59 1.90 -4.54
CA LEU A 59 -15.23 1.62 -3.27
C LEU A 59 -15.12 0.11 -2.98
N TYR A 60 -14.85 -0.23 -1.73
CA TYR A 60 -14.84 -1.58 -1.20
C TYR A 60 -15.71 -1.62 0.06
N THR A 61 -16.44 -2.71 0.26
CA THR A 61 -17.14 -2.98 1.50
C THR A 61 -16.86 -4.41 1.98
N PRO A 62 -16.49 -4.61 3.25
CA PRO A 62 -16.32 -5.94 3.81
C PRO A 62 -17.66 -6.60 4.18
N MET A 63 -18.74 -5.82 4.28
CA MET A 63 -20.03 -6.33 4.76
C MET A 63 -21.05 -6.47 3.63
N PRO A 64 -21.84 -7.56 3.61
CA PRO A 64 -22.91 -7.72 2.63
C PRO A 64 -24.06 -6.73 2.90
N GLY A 65 -24.51 -6.02 1.87
CA GLY A 65 -25.76 -5.25 1.90
C GLY A 65 -25.73 -3.95 2.71
N GLY A 66 -24.59 -3.59 3.31
CA GLY A 66 -24.45 -2.35 4.08
C GLY A 66 -24.19 -1.10 3.23
N VAL A 67 -23.88 -1.27 1.94
CA VAL A 67 -23.48 -0.17 1.06
C VAL A 67 -24.18 -0.28 -0.29
N GLN A 68 -24.76 0.82 -0.75
CA GLN A 68 -25.35 0.94 -2.09
C GLN A 68 -24.80 2.18 -2.79
N VAL A 69 -24.59 2.09 -4.10
CA VAL A 69 -24.16 3.20 -4.95
C VAL A 69 -25.25 3.42 -6.00
N ASP A 70 -25.87 4.59 -6.00
CA ASP A 70 -27.00 4.94 -6.87
C ASP A 70 -28.13 3.89 -6.84
N GLY A 71 -28.42 3.36 -5.65
CA GLY A 71 -29.42 2.32 -5.41
C GLY A 71 -28.99 0.89 -5.77
N ALA A 72 -27.80 0.70 -6.36
CA ALA A 72 -27.25 -0.63 -6.62
C ALA A 72 -26.43 -1.13 -5.43
N ALA A 73 -26.77 -2.31 -4.90
CA ALA A 73 -26.02 -2.92 -3.80
C ALA A 73 -24.59 -3.28 -4.21
N VAL A 74 -23.61 -2.87 -3.41
CA VAL A 74 -22.20 -3.19 -3.62
C VAL A 74 -21.94 -4.63 -3.12
N PRO A 75 -21.38 -5.52 -3.95
CA PRO A 75 -20.97 -6.85 -3.53
C PRO A 75 -19.88 -6.77 -2.46
N PRO A 76 -19.96 -7.59 -1.39
CA PRO A 76 -18.91 -7.63 -0.38
C PRO A 76 -17.60 -8.16 -0.97
N GLU A 77 -16.49 -7.77 -0.34
CA GLU A 77 -15.13 -8.24 -0.68
C GLU A 77 -14.68 -7.92 -2.12
N ARG A 78 -15.32 -6.94 -2.77
CA ARG A 78 -15.02 -6.56 -4.16
C ARG A 78 -14.89 -5.05 -4.32
N TRP A 79 -13.86 -4.65 -5.05
CA TRP A 79 -13.67 -3.26 -5.47
C TRP A 79 -14.60 -2.93 -6.66
N ILE A 80 -15.32 -1.82 -6.55
CA ILE A 80 -16.14 -1.25 -7.63
C ILE A 80 -15.67 0.17 -7.92
N TRP A 81 -15.52 0.50 -9.20
CA TRP A 81 -15.19 1.86 -9.63
C TRP A 81 -16.38 2.80 -9.42
N LEU A 82 -16.13 3.92 -8.75
CA LEU A 82 -17.10 5.00 -8.62
C LEU A 82 -17.07 5.90 -9.87
N PRO A 83 -18.24 6.41 -10.32
CA PRO A 83 -18.30 7.49 -11.31
C PRO A 83 -17.80 8.81 -10.69
N SER A 84 -17.71 9.88 -11.49
CA SER A 84 -17.28 11.21 -11.02
C SER A 84 -18.23 11.85 -10.01
N ALA A 85 -19.50 11.46 -10.03
CA ALA A 85 -20.48 11.82 -9.02
C ALA A 85 -21.43 10.63 -8.78
N ALA A 86 -21.67 10.30 -7.52
CA ALA A 86 -22.56 9.21 -7.11
C ALA A 86 -23.20 9.48 -5.75
N GLN A 87 -24.36 8.89 -5.50
CA GLN A 87 -24.99 8.85 -4.19
C GLN A 87 -24.69 7.51 -3.52
N ILE A 88 -24.00 7.55 -2.37
CA ILE A 88 -23.58 6.38 -1.61
C ILE A 88 -24.44 6.27 -0.35
N HIS A 89 -25.20 5.18 -0.24
CA HIS A 89 -25.94 4.85 0.98
C HIS A 89 -25.05 4.00 1.89
N LEU A 90 -24.92 4.42 3.15
CA LEU A 90 -24.14 3.76 4.19
C LEU A 90 -25.08 3.40 5.34
N GLY A 91 -25.31 2.11 5.56
CA GLY A 91 -26.28 1.68 6.57
C GLY A 91 -27.73 1.90 6.11
N GLU A 92 -28.61 2.24 7.05
CA GLU A 92 -30.05 2.39 6.78
C GLU A 92 -30.43 3.84 6.45
N ASP A 93 -29.87 4.81 7.16
CA ASP A 93 -30.31 6.21 7.11
C ASP A 93 -29.28 7.18 6.52
N THR A 94 -27.99 6.84 6.54
CA THR A 94 -26.94 7.76 6.08
C THR A 94 -26.76 7.72 4.56
N VAL A 95 -26.84 8.89 3.93
CA VAL A 95 -26.64 9.06 2.50
C VAL A 95 -25.59 10.14 2.25
N VAL A 96 -24.55 9.76 1.50
CA VAL A 96 -23.40 10.60 1.21
C VAL A 96 -23.31 10.86 -0.29
N GLN A 97 -23.25 12.12 -0.68
CA GLN A 97 -22.95 12.53 -2.04
C GLN A 97 -21.44 12.51 -2.26
N PHE A 98 -21.00 11.73 -3.24
CA PHE A 98 -19.61 11.66 -3.68
C PHE A 98 -19.43 12.50 -4.94
N GLU A 99 -18.40 13.37 -4.96
CA GLU A 99 -18.03 14.19 -6.11
C GLU A 99 -16.51 14.22 -6.29
N THR A 100 -16.03 13.96 -7.50
CA THR A 100 -14.61 14.09 -7.85
C THR A 100 -14.34 15.48 -8.42
N GLN A 101 -13.39 16.20 -7.83
CA GLN A 101 -12.85 17.43 -8.38
C GLN A 101 -11.54 17.12 -9.10
N MET A 102 -11.55 17.24 -10.42
CA MET A 102 -10.32 17.22 -11.21
C MET A 102 -9.69 18.61 -11.11
N THR A 103 -8.87 18.83 -10.08
CA THR A 103 -8.05 20.04 -10.01
C THR A 103 -6.98 19.93 -11.08
N SER A 104 -7.21 20.60 -12.21
CA SER A 104 -6.17 20.73 -13.23
C SER A 104 -4.99 21.46 -12.59
N PRO A 105 -3.73 20.97 -12.70
CA PRO A 105 -2.57 21.56 -12.05
C PRO A 105 -2.15 22.92 -12.65
N GLU A 106 -3.02 23.56 -13.42
CA GLU A 106 -2.74 24.83 -14.06
C GLU A 106 -3.11 25.99 -13.11
N THR A 107 -2.10 26.79 -12.77
CA THR A 107 -2.18 28.08 -12.05
C THR A 107 -1.97 28.04 -10.53
N THR A 108 -0.84 27.47 -10.09
CA THR A 108 -0.19 27.91 -8.83
C THR A 108 1.06 28.76 -9.15
N LEU A 109 0.90 29.82 -9.96
CA LEU A 109 1.91 30.86 -10.11
C LEU A 109 1.22 32.23 -10.04
N HIS A 110 1.59 32.99 -9.00
CA HIS A 110 1.27 34.39 -8.72
C HIS A 110 -0.06 34.70 -8.01
N GLU A 111 -0.05 34.53 -6.68
CA GLU A 111 -0.61 35.58 -5.81
C GLU A 111 0.36 35.85 -4.65
N THR A 112 1.37 36.67 -4.98
CA THR A 112 2.26 37.29 -4.00
C THR A 112 1.43 38.33 -3.24
N HIS A 113 0.78 37.93 -2.15
CA HIS A 113 0.25 38.88 -1.18
C HIS A 113 1.41 39.61 -0.51
N SER A 114 1.69 40.81 -0.99
CA SER A 114 2.50 41.82 -0.32
C SER A 114 1.86 42.21 1.01
N LEU A 115 2.45 41.78 2.12
CA LEU A 115 2.25 42.38 3.44
C LEU A 115 3.51 43.19 3.80
N THR A 116 3.46 44.48 3.51
CA THR A 116 4.42 45.47 4.01
C THR A 116 3.92 46.10 5.31
N ALA A 117 4.84 46.12 6.28
CA ALA A 117 5.02 47.11 7.36
C ALA A 117 4.23 46.98 8.68
N ASP A 118 4.91 46.41 9.68
CA ASP A 118 4.99 46.89 11.08
C ASP A 118 5.91 48.15 11.14
N PRO A 119 6.07 48.94 12.23
CA PRO A 119 5.52 48.84 13.59
C PRO A 119 5.07 50.18 14.25
N THR A 120 4.35 50.13 15.39
CA THR A 120 4.38 51.23 16.38
C THR A 120 4.12 50.70 17.81
N PRO A 121 4.99 51.04 18.80
CA PRO A 121 4.78 50.73 20.21
C PRO A 121 4.14 51.92 20.94
N GLY A 122 3.18 51.66 21.83
CA GLY A 122 2.61 52.68 22.72
C GLY A 122 1.68 52.04 23.74
N GLY A 123 2.04 52.14 25.01
CA GLY A 123 1.47 51.36 26.10
C GLY A 123 0.25 51.94 26.83
N MET A 124 0.24 51.66 28.14
CA MET A 124 -0.81 51.84 29.17
C MET A 124 -1.80 50.66 29.23
N ALA A 125 -1.72 49.76 30.22
CA ALA A 125 -1.92 49.90 31.67
C ALA A 125 -3.37 49.69 32.11
N ALA A 126 -3.49 48.88 33.18
CA ALA A 126 -4.53 48.86 34.19
C ALA A 126 -5.89 48.20 33.86
N ALA A 127 -5.99 46.95 34.32
CA ALA A 127 -6.77 46.55 35.49
C ALA A 127 -8.31 46.43 35.42
N ILE A 128 -8.75 45.49 36.27
CA ILE A 128 -10.01 45.42 37.03
C ILE A 128 -11.01 44.34 36.58
N ALA A 129 -11.19 43.39 37.49
CA ALA A 129 -12.44 42.67 37.85
C ALA A 129 -13.11 41.80 36.79
N ALA A 130 -14.03 40.90 37.13
CA ALA A 130 -14.31 40.05 38.28
C ALA A 130 -15.50 39.20 37.82
N ALA A 131 -15.64 38.01 38.39
CA ALA A 131 -16.91 37.32 38.65
C ALA A 131 -17.92 37.12 37.50
N SER A 132 -18.13 35.85 37.14
CA SER A 132 -19.45 35.17 37.23
C SER A 132 -19.24 33.71 36.83
N CYS A 133 -19.30 32.73 37.71
CA CYS A 133 -20.45 32.19 38.45
C CYS A 133 -21.52 31.51 37.56
N VAL A 134 -21.94 30.33 38.04
CA VAL A 134 -23.17 29.58 37.78
C VAL A 134 -23.05 28.29 36.93
N ALA A 135 -23.66 27.25 37.52
CA ALA A 135 -24.10 25.97 36.99
C ALA A 135 -23.06 24.83 36.89
N ALA A 136 -23.33 23.63 37.37
CA ALA A 136 -24.40 23.09 38.21
C ALA A 136 -23.89 21.74 38.73
N ALA A 137 -24.20 21.45 39.99
CA ALA A 137 -23.86 20.19 40.63
C ALA A 137 -24.76 19.04 40.15
N ALA A 138 -24.12 17.86 40.10
CA ALA A 138 -24.60 16.48 40.06
C ALA A 138 -26.11 16.19 40.26
N PRO A 139 -26.57 15.06 39.68
CA PRO A 139 -26.96 13.98 40.55
C PRO A 139 -26.38 12.60 40.19
N ALA A 140 -26.55 11.72 41.19
CA ALA A 140 -25.96 10.42 41.47
C ALA A 140 -26.08 9.29 40.41
N PRO A 141 -25.26 8.23 40.52
CA PRO A 141 -25.33 7.03 39.69
C PRO A 141 -26.38 6.05 40.22
N GLN A 142 -27.18 5.46 39.31
CA GLN A 142 -27.98 4.26 39.62
C GLN A 142 -27.46 3.08 38.81
N ALA A 143 -27.06 2.04 39.56
CA ALA A 143 -26.64 0.73 39.09
C ALA A 143 -27.87 -0.21 38.92
N PRO A 144 -27.70 -1.42 38.35
CA PRO A 144 -28.68 -2.08 37.48
C PRO A 144 -29.65 -3.04 38.20
N LYS A 145 -30.79 -3.33 37.55
CA LYS A 145 -31.67 -4.49 37.78
C LYS A 145 -31.97 -5.10 36.41
N ALA A 146 -31.42 -6.27 36.08
CA ALA A 146 -31.92 -7.61 36.41
C ALA A 146 -33.07 -8.07 35.51
N GLU A 147 -32.75 -9.07 34.71
CA GLU A 147 -33.50 -10.32 34.42
C GLU A 147 -34.96 -10.28 33.96
N GLY A 148 -35.18 -10.98 32.84
CA GLY A 148 -36.49 -11.45 32.35
C GLY A 148 -36.39 -11.74 30.85
N SER A 149 -36.00 -12.95 30.40
CA SER A 149 -36.80 -14.18 30.32
C SER A 149 -37.78 -14.22 29.14
N SER A 150 -37.91 -15.44 28.57
CA SER A 150 -38.85 -15.93 27.55
C SER A 150 -38.44 -15.69 26.08
N SER A 151 -37.89 -16.69 25.39
CA SER A 151 -38.57 -17.85 24.75
C SER A 151 -39.52 -17.37 23.63
N THR A 152 -39.32 -17.73 22.37
CA THR A 152 -39.70 -19.05 21.85
C THR A 152 -39.37 -19.16 20.36
N ALA A 153 -38.99 -20.38 19.97
CA ALA A 153 -39.41 -21.08 18.76
C ALA A 153 -38.93 -20.63 17.36
N SER A 154 -38.35 -21.65 16.69
CA SER A 154 -38.76 -22.06 15.34
C SER A 154 -38.29 -21.21 14.14
N ARG A 155 -37.17 -21.63 13.52
CA ARG A 155 -37.24 -22.42 12.27
C ARG A 155 -35.86 -22.83 11.78
N LYS A 156 -35.59 -24.12 11.92
CA LYS A 156 -34.60 -24.90 11.18
C LYS A 156 -34.89 -24.79 9.68
N ARG A 157 -34.24 -23.86 8.97
CA ARG A 157 -34.19 -23.85 7.50
C ARG A 157 -32.78 -24.26 7.08
N ARG A 158 -32.66 -25.55 6.73
CA ARG A 158 -31.60 -26.07 5.86
C ARG A 158 -31.62 -25.24 4.57
N LYS A 159 -30.60 -24.40 4.34
CA LYS A 159 -30.32 -23.79 3.05
C LYS A 159 -28.97 -24.32 2.58
N ALA A 160 -29.00 -24.89 1.39
CA ALA A 160 -27.94 -25.66 0.77
C ALA A 160 -26.63 -24.88 0.64
N ASP A 161 -25.53 -25.57 0.94
CA ASP A 161 -24.17 -25.15 0.64
C ASP A 161 -24.02 -24.75 -0.85
N PRO A 162 -23.61 -23.52 -1.17
CA PRO A 162 -23.14 -23.20 -2.51
C PRO A 162 -21.79 -23.89 -2.73
N LYS A 163 -21.80 -24.91 -3.58
CA LYS A 163 -20.62 -25.64 -4.07
C LYS A 163 -19.51 -24.66 -4.45
N ARG A 164 -18.48 -24.58 -3.60
CA ARG A 164 -17.20 -23.92 -3.91
C ARG A 164 -16.62 -24.59 -5.15
N ARG A 165 -16.52 -23.84 -6.26
CA ARG A 165 -15.74 -24.23 -7.44
C ARG A 165 -14.27 -23.97 -7.14
N THR A 166 -13.64 -24.89 -6.42
CA THR A 166 -12.18 -25.01 -6.41
C THR A 166 -11.73 -25.62 -7.73
N ALA A 167 -10.74 -25.01 -8.38
CA ALA A 167 -10.08 -25.60 -9.54
C ALA A 167 -9.50 -26.95 -9.12
N ARG A 168 -10.09 -28.03 -9.63
CA ARG A 168 -9.54 -29.39 -9.50
C ARG A 168 -8.70 -29.64 -10.74
N ILE A 169 -7.46 -30.05 -10.52
CA ILE A 169 -6.59 -30.55 -11.59
C ILE A 169 -7.29 -31.77 -12.18
N VAL A 170 -7.79 -31.62 -13.41
CA VAL A 170 -8.34 -32.72 -14.18
C VAL A 170 -7.14 -33.54 -14.66
N LEU A 171 -6.81 -34.58 -13.92
CA LEU A 171 -6.01 -35.68 -14.45
C LEU A 171 -6.91 -36.48 -15.37
N ASP A 172 -6.54 -36.52 -16.65
CA ASP A 172 -7.17 -37.35 -17.66
C ASP A 172 -7.06 -38.84 -17.23
N PRO A 173 -8.17 -39.54 -16.95
CA PRO A 173 -8.13 -40.92 -16.46
C PRO A 173 -7.66 -41.94 -17.50
N GLN A 174 -7.29 -41.51 -18.71
CA GLN A 174 -6.81 -42.35 -19.80
C GLN A 174 -5.42 -41.94 -20.33
N GLY A 175 -4.77 -40.93 -19.75
CA GLY A 175 -3.43 -40.51 -20.16
C GLY A 175 -2.36 -41.08 -19.23
N GLU A 176 -1.58 -42.06 -19.70
CA GLU A 176 -0.43 -42.57 -18.97
C GLU A 176 0.46 -41.40 -18.48
N PRO A 177 0.87 -41.38 -17.20
CA PRO A 177 1.78 -40.36 -16.70
C PRO A 177 3.07 -40.41 -17.53
N ARG A 178 3.32 -39.37 -18.31
CA ARG A 178 4.45 -39.25 -19.25
C ARG A 178 5.83 -39.23 -18.59
N VAL A 179 5.87 -39.44 -17.27
CA VAL A 179 7.06 -39.58 -16.45
C VAL A 179 6.91 -40.85 -15.62
N GLN A 180 7.29 -41.98 -16.21
CA GLN A 180 7.42 -43.24 -15.49
C GLN A 180 8.69 -43.15 -14.63
N LEU A 181 8.52 -43.14 -13.31
CA LEU A 181 9.62 -43.34 -12.36
C LEU A 181 10.16 -44.75 -12.57
N GLY A 182 11.47 -44.90 -12.79
CA GLY A 182 12.10 -46.21 -12.86
C GLY A 182 11.89 -46.98 -11.56
N ALA A 183 11.79 -48.32 -11.64
CA ALA A 183 11.52 -49.22 -10.51
C ALA A 183 12.53 -49.06 -9.34
N ASP A 184 13.69 -48.45 -9.61
CA ASP A 184 14.79 -48.29 -8.66
C ASP A 184 14.72 -47.00 -7.84
N GLY A 185 13.68 -46.17 -8.03
CA GLY A 185 13.51 -44.89 -7.32
C GLY A 185 14.54 -43.82 -7.70
N ARG A 186 15.35 -44.06 -8.73
CA ARG A 186 16.28 -43.07 -9.29
C ARG A 186 15.56 -42.21 -10.33
N LEU A 187 15.71 -40.90 -10.20
CA LEU A 187 15.31 -39.93 -11.24
C LEU A 187 16.07 -40.26 -12.52
N PRO A 188 15.41 -40.31 -13.70
CA PRO A 188 16.11 -40.53 -14.96
C PRO A 188 17.17 -39.45 -15.13
N GLU A 189 18.43 -39.86 -15.35
CA GLU A 189 19.50 -38.94 -15.69
C GLU A 189 19.08 -38.20 -16.96
N LEU A 190 18.88 -36.89 -16.82
CA LEU A 190 18.70 -35.96 -17.93
C LEU A 190 19.99 -36.00 -18.74
N GLN A 191 20.05 -36.88 -19.73
CA GLN A 191 21.02 -36.80 -20.80
C GLN A 191 20.67 -35.54 -21.58
N LEU A 192 21.35 -34.43 -21.28
CA LEU A 192 21.47 -33.34 -22.24
C LEU A 192 22.18 -33.94 -23.45
N ALA A 193 21.39 -34.30 -24.46
CA ALA A 193 21.92 -34.44 -25.80
C ALA A 193 22.44 -33.06 -26.17
N ASP A 194 23.76 -32.88 -26.10
CA ASP A 194 24.45 -31.83 -26.83
C ASP A 194 23.92 -31.91 -28.26
N ALA A 195 23.16 -30.89 -28.65
CA ALA A 195 22.75 -30.67 -30.02
C ALA A 195 24.01 -30.29 -30.82
N SER A 196 24.86 -31.30 -31.06
CA SER A 196 25.75 -31.37 -32.19
C SER A 196 24.84 -31.40 -33.42
N GLU A 197 24.63 -30.21 -33.99
CA GLU A 197 23.88 -30.06 -35.23
C GLU A 197 24.47 -31.01 -36.28
N ALA A 198 23.57 -31.88 -36.75
CA ALA A 198 23.80 -32.75 -37.87
C ALA A 198 24.20 -31.90 -39.08
N SER A 199 25.48 -31.99 -39.42
CA SER A 199 26.04 -31.55 -40.69
C SER A 199 25.29 -32.26 -41.83
N SER A 200 24.33 -31.57 -42.45
CA SER A 200 23.70 -32.04 -43.67
C SER A 200 24.69 -31.86 -44.82
N GLU A 201 25.13 -32.99 -45.35
CA GLU A 201 26.04 -33.15 -46.47
C GLU A 201 25.45 -32.54 -47.76
N ALA A 202 25.68 -31.24 -47.96
CA ALA A 202 25.37 -30.53 -49.19
C ALA A 202 26.60 -30.49 -50.11
N LYS A 203 26.58 -31.42 -51.07
CA LYS A 203 27.27 -31.47 -52.38
C LYS A 203 28.12 -30.23 -52.75
N PRO A 204 29.43 -30.39 -53.03
CA PRO A 204 30.33 -29.27 -53.33
C PRO A 204 30.02 -28.71 -54.73
N ARG A 205 29.45 -27.52 -54.79
CA ARG A 205 29.35 -26.74 -56.03
C ARG A 205 29.96 -25.36 -55.81
N GLY A 206 31.08 -25.15 -56.50
CA GLY A 206 31.72 -23.85 -56.68
C GLY A 206 32.53 -23.42 -55.47
N ALA A 207 33.86 -23.51 -55.59
CA ALA A 207 34.77 -22.84 -54.68
C ALA A 207 34.46 -21.33 -54.71
N ALA A 208 33.68 -20.86 -53.74
CA ALA A 208 33.56 -19.44 -53.47
C ALA A 208 34.97 -18.93 -53.14
N PRO A 209 35.39 -17.80 -53.72
CA PRO A 209 36.74 -17.33 -53.55
C PRO A 209 36.96 -16.98 -52.07
N SER A 210 37.98 -17.58 -51.47
CA SER A 210 38.27 -17.60 -50.03
C SER A 210 38.38 -16.20 -49.39
N TRP A 211 38.62 -15.15 -50.17
CA TRP A 211 38.64 -13.78 -49.69
C TRP A 211 37.25 -13.26 -49.26
N LEU A 212 36.16 -13.83 -49.76
CA LEU A 212 34.79 -13.46 -49.36
C LEU A 212 34.40 -14.01 -47.98
N LEU A 213 35.11 -15.00 -47.44
CA LEU A 213 34.84 -15.55 -46.11
C LEU A 213 35.40 -14.67 -44.98
N LEU A 214 36.48 -13.93 -45.24
CA LEU A 214 37.13 -13.07 -44.26
C LEU A 214 36.20 -11.96 -43.68
N PRO A 215 35.43 -11.21 -44.49
CA PRO A 215 34.52 -10.20 -43.94
C PRO A 215 33.36 -10.81 -43.14
N VAL A 216 32.90 -12.01 -43.47
CA VAL A 216 31.82 -12.69 -42.73
C VAL A 216 32.29 -13.09 -41.33
N VAL A 217 33.51 -13.61 -41.20
CA VAL A 217 34.10 -13.97 -39.91
C VAL A 217 34.40 -12.73 -39.06
N LEU A 218 34.86 -11.64 -39.67
CA LEU A 218 35.06 -10.37 -38.96
C LEU A 218 33.74 -9.75 -38.50
N ALA A 219 32.68 -9.83 -39.32
CA ALA A 219 31.37 -9.32 -38.97
C ALA A 219 30.74 -10.11 -37.80
N SER A 220 30.86 -11.43 -37.78
CA SER A 220 30.35 -12.24 -36.66
C SER A 220 31.14 -12.02 -35.36
N ALA A 221 32.46 -11.86 -35.44
CA ALA A 221 33.29 -11.50 -34.28
C ALA A 221 32.94 -10.11 -33.74
N ALA A 222 32.70 -9.13 -34.62
CA ALA A 222 32.28 -7.78 -34.22
C ALA A 222 30.87 -7.77 -33.59
N LEU A 223 29.94 -8.60 -34.10
CA LEU A 223 28.60 -8.73 -33.55
C LEU A 223 28.62 -9.36 -32.15
N SER A 224 29.42 -10.42 -31.95
CA SER A 224 29.62 -11.04 -30.63
C SER A 224 30.28 -10.08 -29.64
N LEU A 225 31.24 -9.26 -30.08
CA LEU A 225 31.84 -8.22 -29.24
C LEU A 225 30.82 -7.12 -28.91
N GLY A 226 29.99 -6.73 -29.88
CA GLY A 226 28.92 -5.75 -29.70
C GLY A 226 27.89 -6.19 -28.66
N LEU A 227 27.50 -7.48 -28.66
CA LEU A 227 26.57 -8.02 -27.66
C LEU A 227 27.18 -8.11 -26.25
N LEU A 228 28.50 -8.20 -26.13
CA LEU A 228 29.19 -8.16 -24.82
C LEU A 228 29.14 -6.75 -24.19
N PHE A 229 29.19 -5.71 -25.03
CA PHE A 229 29.06 -4.31 -24.59
C PHE A 229 27.61 -3.83 -24.54
N TRP A 230 26.71 -4.51 -25.26
CA TRP A 230 25.27 -4.30 -25.19
C TRP A 230 24.67 -5.26 -24.17
N THR A 231 25.07 -5.12 -22.91
CA THR A 231 24.22 -5.61 -21.83
C THR A 231 23.03 -4.64 -21.72
N PRO A 232 21.78 -5.06 -22.00
CA PRO A 232 20.63 -4.20 -21.74
C PRO A 232 20.68 -3.81 -20.28
N GLY A 233 20.91 -2.52 -20.05
CA GLY A 233 21.26 -2.00 -18.74
C GLY A 233 20.06 -2.02 -17.80
N ASP A 234 20.03 -3.02 -16.92
CA ASP A 234 19.45 -2.89 -15.58
C ASP A 234 20.37 -2.06 -14.64
N ALA A 235 21.29 -1.28 -15.22
CA ALA A 235 22.43 -0.66 -14.55
C ALA A 235 22.11 0.65 -13.83
N SER A 236 20.90 1.21 -13.95
CA SER A 236 20.59 2.49 -13.29
C SER A 236 20.05 2.31 -11.86
N SER A 237 19.54 1.13 -11.51
CA SER A 237 18.87 0.92 -10.22
C SER A 237 19.74 0.24 -9.15
N GLN A 238 20.62 -0.67 -9.56
CA GLN A 238 21.57 -1.39 -8.68
C GLN A 238 22.47 -0.49 -7.81
N PRO A 239 23.12 0.57 -8.34
CA PRO A 239 24.03 1.39 -7.53
C PRO A 239 23.29 2.19 -6.44
N SER A 240 22.02 2.54 -6.68
CA SER A 240 21.20 3.26 -5.70
C SER A 240 20.80 2.36 -4.53
N GLN A 241 20.43 1.10 -4.79
CA GLN A 241 20.02 0.16 -3.74
C GLN A 241 21.19 -0.28 -2.87
N SER A 242 22.34 -0.60 -3.46
CA SER A 242 23.53 -0.98 -2.69
C SER A 242 23.92 0.14 -1.73
N ARG A 243 23.93 1.39 -2.22
CA ARG A 243 24.23 2.57 -1.40
C ARG A 243 23.18 2.80 -0.31
N ALA A 244 21.90 2.55 -0.60
CA ALA A 244 20.84 2.65 0.40
C ALA A 244 20.99 1.60 1.52
N ARG A 245 21.34 0.36 1.17
CA ARG A 245 21.63 -0.71 2.14
C ARG A 245 22.86 -0.41 3.00
N ASP A 246 23.90 0.16 2.41
CA ASP A 246 25.08 0.60 3.18
C ASP A 246 24.71 1.73 4.16
N GLY A 247 23.84 2.65 3.75
CA GLY A 247 23.30 3.71 4.61
C GLY A 247 22.49 3.17 5.80
N LEU A 248 21.74 2.09 5.62
CA LEU A 248 20.95 1.48 6.70
C LEU A 248 21.81 0.95 7.86
N ARG A 249 23.07 0.58 7.62
CA ARG A 249 23.97 0.08 8.67
C ARG A 249 24.20 1.09 9.78
N ALA A 250 24.10 2.38 9.49
CA ALA A 250 24.23 3.44 10.47
C ALA A 250 23.10 3.48 11.52
N PHE A 251 22.01 2.74 11.29
CA PHE A 251 20.83 2.69 12.17
C PHE A 251 20.72 1.41 13.00
N PHE A 252 21.66 0.47 12.89
CA PHE A 252 21.57 -0.85 13.56
C PHE A 252 21.89 -0.83 15.07
N GLY A 253 22.26 0.32 15.62
CA GLY A 253 22.76 0.44 16.98
C GLY A 253 24.14 -0.21 17.17
N GLU A 254 24.74 0.02 18.33
CA GLU A 254 25.98 -0.66 18.72
C GLU A 254 25.69 -2.06 19.27
N ASP A 255 26.61 -2.99 19.06
CA ASP A 255 26.46 -4.34 19.59
C ASP A 255 26.55 -4.33 21.12
N GLY A 256 25.54 -4.92 21.77
CA GLY A 256 25.43 -5.00 23.23
C GLY A 256 24.44 -4.04 23.86
N GLN A 257 23.86 -3.10 23.11
CA GLN A 257 22.73 -2.30 23.59
C GLN A 257 21.40 -3.06 23.41
N THR A 258 20.41 -2.74 24.24
CA THR A 258 19.05 -3.26 24.05
C THR A 258 18.50 -2.71 22.74
N LEU A 259 18.34 -3.59 21.74
CA LEU A 259 17.93 -3.22 20.39
C LEU A 259 16.48 -2.74 20.39
N GLU A 260 16.27 -1.53 19.88
CA GLU A 260 14.93 -0.99 19.64
C GLU A 260 14.16 -1.87 18.63
N PRO A 261 12.83 -1.94 18.71
CA PRO A 261 12.03 -2.82 17.83
C PRO A 261 12.29 -2.61 16.33
N TYR A 262 12.47 -1.35 15.90
CA TYR A 262 12.74 -1.04 14.49
C TYR A 262 14.13 -1.53 14.05
N GLN A 263 15.12 -1.53 14.94
CA GLN A 263 16.48 -1.99 14.65
C GLN A 263 16.50 -3.52 14.45
N GLN A 264 15.70 -4.25 15.23
CA GLN A 264 15.52 -5.69 15.07
C GLN A 264 14.93 -6.02 13.69
N LEU A 265 13.90 -5.28 13.26
CA LEU A 265 13.30 -5.44 11.94
C LEU A 265 14.28 -5.14 10.79
N LEU A 266 15.10 -4.10 10.92
CA LEU A 266 16.11 -3.76 9.92
C LEU A 266 17.20 -4.84 9.81
N ARG A 267 17.69 -5.37 10.93
CA ARG A 267 18.64 -6.49 10.95
C ARG A 267 18.02 -7.74 10.33
N GLN A 268 16.76 -8.04 10.66
CA GLN A 268 16.04 -9.16 10.06
C GLN A 268 15.88 -9.00 8.55
N ALA A 269 15.53 -7.81 8.06
CA ALA A 269 15.43 -7.55 6.62
C ALA A 269 16.75 -7.83 5.88
N LEU A 270 17.89 -7.48 6.48
CA LEU A 270 19.21 -7.74 5.89
C LEU A 270 19.56 -9.24 5.88
N LEU A 271 19.14 -9.99 6.90
CA LEU A 271 19.24 -11.46 6.90
C LEU A 271 18.39 -12.07 5.78
N GLU A 272 17.14 -11.65 5.62
CA GLU A 272 16.26 -12.14 4.55
C GLU A 272 16.81 -11.83 3.16
N HIS A 273 17.41 -10.65 2.99
CA HIS A 273 18.09 -10.27 1.75
C HIS A 273 19.23 -11.25 1.43
N SER A 274 20.09 -11.54 2.40
CA SER A 274 21.21 -12.49 2.22
C SER A 274 20.75 -13.92 1.90
N GLN A 275 19.53 -14.28 2.32
CA GLN A 275 18.90 -15.56 2.02
C GLN A 275 18.18 -15.59 0.66
N GLY A 276 18.16 -14.48 -0.09
CA GLY A 276 17.44 -14.39 -1.36
C GLY A 276 15.91 -14.38 -1.18
N ARG A 277 15.40 -13.83 -0.07
CA ARG A 277 13.96 -13.71 0.23
C ARG A 277 13.48 -12.25 0.13
N PRO A 278 13.42 -11.66 -1.07
CA PRO A 278 13.15 -10.24 -1.27
C PRO A 278 11.74 -9.82 -0.83
N LYS A 279 10.77 -10.74 -0.84
CA LYS A 279 9.41 -10.49 -0.35
C LYS A 279 9.37 -10.27 1.16
N GLU A 280 10.18 -11.01 1.92
CA GLU A 280 10.23 -10.90 3.38
C GLU A 280 11.05 -9.67 3.79
N GLU A 281 12.16 -9.38 3.08
CA GLU A 281 12.92 -8.13 3.18
C GLU A 281 11.99 -6.91 3.06
N ARG A 282 11.21 -6.82 1.98
CA ARG A 282 10.27 -5.71 1.75
C ARG A 282 9.22 -5.58 2.85
N ARG A 283 8.66 -6.71 3.32
CA ARG A 283 7.66 -6.69 4.41
C ARG A 283 8.24 -6.10 5.69
N ASN A 284 9.50 -6.42 6.01
CA ASN A 284 10.16 -5.86 7.18
C ASN A 284 10.45 -4.37 7.01
N TYR A 285 10.84 -3.91 5.82
CA TYR A 285 11.01 -2.48 5.53
C TYR A 285 9.70 -1.69 5.65
N VAL A 286 8.59 -2.22 5.12
CA VAL A 286 7.27 -1.58 5.25
C VAL A 286 6.86 -1.48 6.72
N ARG A 287 7.08 -2.52 7.54
CA ARG A 287 6.81 -2.45 8.99
C ARG A 287 7.61 -1.34 9.69
N VAL A 288 8.86 -1.11 9.28
CA VAL A 288 9.68 -0.01 9.83
C VAL A 288 9.12 1.35 9.41
N LEU A 289 8.67 1.50 8.16
CA LEU A 289 7.99 2.72 7.71
C LEU A 289 6.68 2.96 8.47
N ASP A 290 5.89 1.93 8.74
CA ASP A 290 4.68 2.03 9.54
C ASP A 290 4.99 2.49 10.97
N LEU A 291 6.08 1.98 11.57
CA LEU A 291 6.55 2.45 12.89
C LEU A 291 6.94 3.93 12.85
N LEU A 292 7.69 4.37 11.83
CA LEU A 292 8.07 5.78 11.66
C LEU A 292 6.84 6.67 11.52
N ASN A 293 5.89 6.29 10.66
CA ASN A 293 4.65 7.04 10.46
C ASN A 293 3.80 7.08 11.75
N SER A 294 3.75 5.98 12.50
CA SER A 294 3.01 5.93 13.76
C SER A 294 3.64 6.81 14.85
N ALA A 295 4.97 6.92 14.87
CA ALA A 295 5.70 7.79 15.80
C ALA A 295 5.44 9.27 15.49
N ASP A 296 5.48 9.64 14.20
CA ASP A 296 5.20 11.00 13.73
C ASP A 296 3.75 11.43 14.07
N VAL A 297 2.78 10.51 13.94
CA VAL A 297 1.36 10.80 14.21
C VAL A 297 1.06 10.93 15.71
N ARG A 298 1.70 10.11 16.56
CA ARG A 298 1.40 10.08 18.00
C ARG A 298 1.81 11.36 18.71
N ASP A 299 2.99 11.89 18.39
CA ASP A 299 3.51 13.10 19.03
C ASP A 299 4.10 14.07 18.00
N PRO A 300 3.28 14.96 17.41
CA PRO A 300 3.75 15.96 16.44
C PRO A 300 4.80 16.92 17.01
N ARG A 301 4.91 16.98 18.35
CA ARG A 301 5.88 17.81 19.09
C ARG A 301 7.12 17.03 19.55
N ASN A 302 7.18 15.71 19.33
CA ASN A 302 8.35 14.92 19.67
C ASN A 302 9.44 15.11 18.60
N PHE A 303 10.33 16.05 18.86
CA PHE A 303 11.46 16.35 17.98
C PHE A 303 12.48 15.20 17.87
N HIS A 304 12.38 14.15 18.69
CA HIS A 304 13.36 13.06 18.73
C HIS A 304 12.99 11.86 17.84
N GLY A 305 11.77 11.80 17.30
CA GLY A 305 11.37 10.75 16.36
C GLY A 305 11.52 9.32 16.92
N LEU A 306 11.49 8.32 16.03
CA LEU A 306 11.68 6.91 16.37
C LEU A 306 13.15 6.57 16.63
N THR A 307 14.09 7.21 15.92
CA THR A 307 15.52 6.93 16.09
C THR A 307 16.16 7.66 17.29
N GLY A 308 15.39 8.47 18.01
CA GLY A 308 15.89 9.32 19.11
C GLY A 308 16.71 10.53 18.64
N ARG A 309 16.91 10.68 17.32
CA ARG A 309 17.68 11.77 16.70
C ARG A 309 16.75 12.86 16.18
N GLN A 310 17.24 14.10 16.22
CA GLN A 310 16.46 15.27 15.86
C GLN A 310 15.82 15.12 14.47
N THR A 311 14.48 15.15 14.42
CA THR A 311 13.69 15.00 13.19
C THR A 311 14.04 16.12 12.22
N GLY A 312 14.64 15.78 11.07
CA GLY A 312 14.74 16.67 9.91
C GLY A 312 16.05 17.45 9.71
N ARG A 313 17.00 17.46 10.66
CA ARG A 313 18.34 18.06 10.44
C ARG A 313 19.44 17.25 11.11
N GLY A 314 20.05 16.36 10.35
CA GLY A 314 21.23 15.60 10.79
C GLY A 314 21.40 14.31 10.00
N ARG A 315 22.64 13.84 9.89
CA ARG A 315 22.94 12.52 9.33
C ARG A 315 22.31 11.44 10.21
N ASN A 316 21.64 10.51 9.56
CA ASN A 316 20.92 9.41 10.19
C ASN A 316 19.68 9.89 10.98
N SER A 317 18.98 10.90 10.46
CA SER A 317 17.66 11.28 10.99
C SER A 317 16.57 10.31 10.51
N ASP A 318 15.39 10.38 11.10
CA ASP A 318 14.20 9.62 10.64
C ASP A 318 13.87 9.90 9.16
N ALA A 319 14.12 11.12 8.69
CA ALA A 319 13.95 11.50 7.29
C ALA A 319 14.95 10.77 6.37
N ASP A 320 16.22 10.66 6.78
CA ASP A 320 17.22 9.87 6.05
C ASP A 320 16.81 8.39 6.02
N LEU A 321 16.37 7.84 7.17
CA LEU A 321 15.92 6.45 7.24
C LEU A 321 14.75 6.19 6.30
N ARG A 322 13.74 7.07 6.31
CA ARG A 322 12.57 7.00 5.41
C ARG A 322 13.00 7.03 3.95
N ALA A 323 13.87 7.97 3.55
CA ALA A 323 14.36 8.07 2.18
C ALA A 323 15.12 6.81 1.72
N LEU A 324 15.93 6.21 2.59
CA LEU A 324 16.64 4.96 2.30
C LEU A 324 15.66 3.79 2.09
N LEU A 325 14.66 3.66 2.96
CA LEU A 325 13.65 2.60 2.87
C LEU A 325 12.77 2.76 1.63
N GLU A 326 12.35 3.99 1.31
CA GLU A 326 11.59 4.27 0.08
C GLU A 326 12.38 3.90 -1.17
N THR A 327 13.69 4.20 -1.20
CA THR A 327 14.57 3.81 -2.31
C THR A 327 14.62 2.28 -2.50
N LEU A 328 14.59 1.51 -1.40
CA LEU A 328 14.61 0.05 -1.44
C LEU A 328 13.26 -0.57 -1.82
N ILE A 329 12.14 0.11 -1.49
CA ILE A 329 10.79 -0.39 -1.77
C ILE A 329 10.31 -0.01 -3.18
N ALA A 330 10.67 1.18 -3.66
CA ALA A 330 10.16 1.77 -4.90
C ALA A 330 10.55 0.99 -6.17
N LEU A 331 11.59 0.17 -6.11
CA LEU A 331 12.04 -0.61 -7.25
C LEU A 331 11.27 -1.93 -7.33
N PRO A 332 10.49 -2.19 -8.40
CA PRO A 332 9.96 -3.53 -8.67
C PRO A 332 11.12 -4.49 -8.97
N GLU A 333 11.06 -5.72 -8.46
CA GLU A 333 11.93 -6.81 -8.93
C GLU A 333 11.41 -7.37 -10.26
#